data_AF-A0A1G2K656-F1
#
_entry.id   AF-A0A1G2K656-F1
#
_cell.length_a   1.000
_cell.length_b   1.000
_cell.length_c   1.000
_cell.angle_alpha   90.00
_cell.angle_beta   90.00
_cell.angle_gamma   90.00
#
_symmetry.space_group_name_H-M   'P 1'
#
loop_
_entity.id
_entity.type
_entity.pdbx_description
1 polymer ?
#
loop_
_entity_poly.entity_id
_entity_poly.type
_entity_poly.pdbx_seq_one_letter_code
_entity_poly.pdbx_strand_id
1 'polypeptide(L)'
;MQKNRELLDLLDPLEDVLSFDLTAHLLGVSREQLFKYDALSEDIPSHVEARVRFLNAVCGYLLGAYNDDGIRAWFLRKRVQLDNKSPAGVLSGEWNPDDAKPRAVLKLARQLIS
;
A
#
# COMPACT_ATOMS: atom_id res chain seq x y z
N MET A 1 19.05 8.68 8.41
CA MET A 1 19.07 9.46 7.15
C MET A 1 19.15 8.57 5.90
N GLN A 2 20.18 7.72 5.72
CA GLN A 2 20.26 6.80 4.55
C GLN A 2 19.03 5.86 4.43
N LYS A 3 18.63 5.23 5.54
CA LYS A 3 17.47 4.32 5.57
C LYS A 3 16.15 4.98 5.15
N ASN A 4 15.90 6.22 5.60
CA ASN A 4 14.66 6.92 5.23
C ASN A 4 14.68 7.26 3.74
N ARG A 5 15.85 7.56 3.17
CA ARG A 5 15.97 7.83 1.74
C ARG A 5 15.67 6.59 0.88
N GLU A 6 16.20 5.43 1.26
CA GLU A 6 15.86 4.16 0.60
C GLU A 6 14.38 3.79 0.72
N LEU A 7 13.71 4.25 1.79
CA LEU A 7 12.26 4.09 1.93
C LEU A 7 11.46 5.05 1.05
N LEU A 8 11.94 6.27 0.84
CA LEU A 8 11.31 7.20 -0.11
C LEU A 8 11.38 6.66 -1.54
N ASP A 9 12.48 6.02 -1.94
CA ASP A 9 12.59 5.36 -3.25
C ASP A 9 11.53 4.26 -3.47
N LEU A 10 10.93 3.75 -2.38
CA LEU A 10 9.81 2.80 -2.42
C LEU A 10 8.45 3.47 -2.23
N LEU A 11 8.41 4.66 -1.63
CA LEU A 11 7.18 5.40 -1.37
C LEU A 11 6.74 6.19 -2.61
N ASP A 12 7.66 6.89 -3.27
CA ASP A 12 7.36 7.71 -4.45
C ASP A 12 6.60 6.93 -5.54
N PRO A 13 7.00 5.68 -5.92
CA PRO A 13 6.26 4.93 -6.93
C PRO A 13 4.86 4.50 -6.47
N LEU A 14 4.66 4.31 -5.16
CA LEU A 14 3.33 4.03 -4.63
C LEU A 14 2.43 5.26 -4.75
N GLU A 15 2.95 6.44 -4.48
CA GLU A 15 2.18 7.68 -4.61
C GLU A 15 1.79 7.97 -6.05
N ASP A 16 2.70 7.73 -6.99
CA ASP A 16 2.43 7.82 -8.42
C ASP A 16 1.28 6.88 -8.83
N VAL A 17 1.37 5.60 -8.45
CA VAL A 17 0.40 4.58 -8.84
C VAL A 17 -0.92 4.70 -8.08
N LEU A 18 -0.90 4.91 -6.76
CA LEU A 18 -2.08 4.85 -5.91
C LEU A 18 -2.73 6.21 -5.70
N SER A 19 -2.05 7.32 -6.02
CA SER A 19 -2.31 8.68 -5.53
C SER A 19 -1.92 8.88 -4.06
N PHE A 20 -1.58 10.11 -3.73
CA PHE A 20 -1.20 10.53 -2.37
C PHE A 20 -2.27 10.17 -1.32
N ASP A 21 -3.54 10.47 -1.60
CA ASP A 21 -4.64 10.26 -0.66
C ASP A 21 -4.88 8.76 -0.36
N LEU A 22 -4.84 7.91 -1.40
CA LEU A 22 -4.99 6.47 -1.22
C LEU A 22 -3.76 5.88 -0.54
N THR A 23 -2.56 6.37 -0.84
CA THR A 23 -1.31 5.93 -0.19
C THR A 23 -1.35 6.22 1.32
N ALA A 24 -1.69 7.45 1.71
CA ALA A 24 -1.85 7.81 3.12
C ALA A 24 -2.88 6.91 3.82
N HIS A 25 -4.04 6.70 3.17
CA HIS A 25 -5.09 5.84 3.69
C HIS A 25 -4.61 4.40 3.93
N LEU A 26 -3.96 3.79 2.93
CA LEU A 26 -3.48 2.41 2.99
C LEU A 26 -2.33 2.25 3.98
N LEU A 27 -1.48 3.25 4.13
CA LEU A 27 -0.41 3.26 5.14
C LEU A 27 -0.96 3.48 6.55
N GLY A 28 -2.22 3.88 6.71
CA GLY A 28 -2.83 4.17 8.01
C GLY A 28 -2.25 5.42 8.66
N VAL A 29 -1.85 6.41 7.86
CA VAL A 29 -1.28 7.69 8.31
C VAL A 29 -2.09 8.85 7.76
N SER A 30 -1.99 10.02 8.40
CA SER A 30 -2.60 11.23 7.84
C SER A 30 -1.81 11.75 6.63
N ARG A 31 -2.45 12.57 5.80
CA ARG A 31 -1.77 13.30 4.71
C ARG A 31 -0.61 14.15 5.21
N GLU A 32 -0.78 14.76 6.38
CA GLU A 32 0.25 15.60 6.99
C GLU A 32 1.46 14.76 7.41
N GLN A 33 1.24 13.56 7.97
CA GLN A 33 2.33 12.65 8.32
C GLN A 33 3.05 12.15 7.07
N LEU A 34 2.31 11.77 6.03
CA LEU A 34 2.89 11.34 4.76
C LEU A 34 3.79 12.45 4.17
N PHE A 35 3.29 13.69 4.12
CA PHE A 35 4.07 14.84 3.67
C PHE A 35 5.34 15.06 4.50
N LYS A 36 5.27 14.84 5.84
CA LYS A 36 6.45 14.96 6.71
C LYS A 36 7.49 13.89 6.42
N TYR A 37 7.07 12.69 6.04
CA TYR A 37 7.95 11.60 5.62
C TYR A 37 8.67 11.93 4.31
N ASP A 38 7.94 12.41 3.29
CA ASP A 38 8.52 12.82 1.99
C ASP A 38 9.53 13.95 2.15
N ALA A 39 9.21 14.92 3.01
CA ALA A 39 10.09 16.04 3.32
C ALA A 39 11.31 15.62 4.16
N LEU A 40 11.43 14.35 4.57
CA LEU A 40 12.42 13.85 5.53
C LEU A 40 12.44 14.66 6.85
N SER A 41 11.30 15.26 7.19
CA SER A 41 11.13 16.09 8.37
C SER A 41 10.76 15.29 9.62
N GLU A 42 10.35 14.04 9.43
CA GLU A 42 10.03 13.07 10.48
C GLU A 42 10.56 11.68 10.10
N ASP A 43 10.99 10.89 11.09
CA ASP A 43 11.41 9.51 10.87
C ASP A 43 10.20 8.62 10.56
N ILE A 44 10.35 7.72 9.57
CA ILE A 44 9.31 6.77 9.20
C ILE A 44 9.29 5.63 10.23
N PRO A 45 8.17 5.42 10.96
CA PRO A 45 8.07 4.31 11.91
C PRO A 45 8.21 2.95 11.23
N SER A 46 8.75 1.96 11.94
CA SER A 46 8.99 0.61 11.40
C SER A 46 7.73 -0.06 10.86
N HIS A 47 6.57 0.17 11.47
CA HIS A 47 5.31 -0.38 10.99
C HIS A 47 4.87 0.28 9.68
N VAL A 48 5.10 1.58 9.48
CA VAL A 48 4.83 2.26 8.20
C VAL A 48 5.77 1.74 7.12
N GLU A 49 7.06 1.57 7.42
CA GLU A 49 8.02 0.94 6.52
C GLU A 49 7.54 -0.47 6.07
N ALA A 50 7.07 -1.29 7.01
CA ALA A 50 6.57 -2.63 6.69
C ALA A 50 5.35 -2.57 5.76
N ARG A 51 4.46 -1.58 5.95
CA ARG A 51 3.29 -1.34 5.08
C ARG A 51 3.70 -0.85 3.69
N VAL A 52 4.69 0.04 3.57
CA VAL A 52 5.24 0.49 2.27
C VAL A 52 5.78 -0.69 1.48
N ARG A 53 6.59 -1.55 2.09
CA ARG A 53 7.15 -2.74 1.43
C ARG A 53 6.05 -3.73 1.02
N PHE A 54 5.05 -3.92 1.87
CA PHE A 54 3.90 -4.75 1.57
C PHE A 54 3.11 -4.23 0.35
N LEU A 55 2.81 -2.92 0.32
CA LEU A 55 2.06 -2.31 -0.78
C LEU A 55 2.84 -2.35 -2.11
N ASN A 56 4.16 -2.18 -2.06
CA ASN A 56 5.02 -2.37 -3.23
C ASN A 56 4.91 -3.79 -3.78
N ALA A 57 4.94 -4.81 -2.91
CA ALA A 57 4.77 -6.19 -3.33
C ALA A 57 3.39 -6.42 -3.98
N VAL A 58 2.31 -5.85 -3.42
CA VAL A 58 0.97 -5.91 -4.01
C VAL A 58 0.97 -5.24 -5.38
N CYS A 59 1.39 -3.98 -5.49
CA CYS A 59 1.39 -3.23 -6.75
C CYS A 59 2.26 -3.87 -7.81
N GLY A 60 3.39 -4.48 -7.44
CA GLY A 60 4.25 -5.23 -8.36
C GLY A 60 3.52 -6.38 -9.08
N TYR A 61 2.61 -7.08 -8.38
CA TYR A 61 1.77 -8.10 -9.03
C TYR A 61 0.68 -7.49 -9.92
N LEU A 62 0.16 -6.32 -9.56
CA LEU A 62 -0.93 -5.67 -10.30
C LEU A 62 -0.43 -4.97 -11.57
N LEU A 63 0.79 -4.40 -11.56
CA LEU A 63 1.39 -3.70 -12.71
C LEU A 63 1.55 -4.60 -13.94
N GLY A 64 1.67 -5.91 -13.76
CA GLY A 64 1.70 -6.88 -14.87
C GLY A 64 0.33 -7.07 -15.56
N ALA A 65 -0.77 -6.64 -14.94
CA ALA A 65 -2.14 -6.89 -15.39
C ALA A 65 -2.99 -5.61 -15.57
N TYR A 66 -2.61 -4.51 -14.93
CA TYR A 66 -3.38 -3.26 -14.89
C TYR A 66 -2.47 -2.04 -15.05
N ASN A 67 -3.04 -0.98 -15.63
CA ASN A 67 -2.49 0.37 -15.51
C ASN A 67 -2.85 1.00 -14.15
N ASP A 68 -2.32 2.18 -13.85
CA ASP A 68 -2.49 2.85 -12.56
C ASP A 68 -3.96 3.04 -12.16
N ASP A 69 -4.82 3.47 -13.08
CA ASP A 69 -6.26 3.60 -12.82
C ASP A 69 -6.92 2.25 -12.50
N GLY A 70 -6.51 1.19 -13.21
CA GLY A 70 -6.93 -0.18 -12.93
C GLY A 70 -6.47 -0.66 -11.55
N ILE A 71 -5.25 -0.30 -11.13
CA ILE A 71 -4.70 -0.61 -9.81
C ILE A 71 -5.50 0.12 -8.72
N ARG A 72 -5.71 1.44 -8.85
CA ARG A 72 -6.55 2.22 -7.92
C ARG A 72 -7.94 1.62 -7.81
N ALA A 73 -8.58 1.32 -8.94
CA ALA A 73 -9.88 0.66 -8.96
C ALA A 73 -9.84 -0.74 -8.32
N TRP A 74 -8.75 -1.49 -8.48
CA TRP A 74 -8.60 -2.82 -7.88
C TRP A 74 -8.63 -2.76 -6.36
N PHE A 75 -7.97 -1.75 -5.76
CA PHE A 75 -7.96 -1.53 -4.31
C PHE A 75 -9.33 -1.12 -3.75
N LEU A 76 -10.16 -0.45 -4.55
CA LEU A 76 -11.48 0.05 -4.14
C LEU A 76 -12.61 -0.95 -4.36
N ARG A 77 -12.42 -1.93 -5.27
CA ARG A 77 -13.44 -2.95 -5.59
C ARG A 77 -13.55 -4.00 -4.49
N LYS A 78 -14.78 -4.28 -4.06
CA LYS A 78 -15.10 -5.37 -3.12
C LYS A 78 -14.73 -6.73 -3.70
N ARG A 79 -14.27 -7.63 -2.83
CA ARG A 79 -13.85 -8.99 -3.19
C ARG A 79 -14.53 -9.99 -2.28
N VAL A 80 -15.17 -11.00 -2.87
CA VAL A 80 -15.80 -12.09 -2.12
C VAL A 80 -14.75 -12.82 -1.26
N GLN A 81 -13.53 -12.96 -1.79
CA GLN A 81 -12.38 -13.56 -1.11
C GLN A 81 -11.90 -12.76 0.11
N LEU A 82 -12.38 -11.53 0.30
CA LEU A 82 -12.07 -10.64 1.42
C LEU A 82 -13.33 -10.31 2.22
N ASP A 83 -14.25 -11.26 2.36
CA ASP A 83 -15.51 -11.10 3.08
C ASP A 83 -16.35 -9.92 2.57
N ASN A 84 -16.41 -9.75 1.24
CA ASN A 84 -17.06 -8.64 0.55
C ASN A 84 -16.51 -7.24 0.91
N LYS A 85 -15.30 -7.16 1.47
CA LYS A 85 -14.54 -5.90 1.62
C LYS A 85 -13.66 -5.65 0.41
N SER A 86 -13.35 -4.37 0.18
CA SER A 86 -12.29 -4.01 -0.77
C SER A 86 -10.92 -4.19 -0.12
N PRO A 87 -9.83 -4.35 -0.90
CA PRO A 87 -8.48 -4.33 -0.37
C PRO A 87 -8.20 -3.10 0.50
N ALA A 88 -8.62 -1.90 0.08
CA ALA A 88 -8.50 -0.69 0.89
C ALA A 88 -9.30 -0.78 2.21
N GLY A 89 -10.51 -1.36 2.18
CA GLY A 89 -11.30 -1.59 3.39
C GLY A 89 -10.66 -2.62 4.34
N VAL A 90 -9.86 -3.55 3.83
CA VAL A 90 -9.09 -4.50 4.65
C VAL A 90 -7.83 -3.86 5.23
N LEU A 91 -7.14 -3.05 4.42
CA LEU A 91 -5.90 -2.34 4.75
C LEU A 91 -6.20 -0.93 5.28
N SER A 92 -7.13 -0.82 6.23
CA SER A 92 -7.52 0.45 6.84
C SER A 92 -7.28 0.45 8.34
N GLY A 93 -6.94 1.62 8.90
CA GLY A 93 -6.60 1.77 10.30
C GLY A 93 -5.30 1.08 10.68
N GLU A 94 -5.25 0.45 11.85
CA GLU A 94 -4.09 -0.31 12.30
C GLU A 94 -4.11 -1.74 11.74
N TRP A 95 -3.18 -2.04 10.84
CA TRP A 95 -2.97 -3.38 10.30
C TRP A 95 -1.48 -3.75 10.26
N ASN A 96 -1.18 -5.05 10.32
CA ASN A 96 0.16 -5.59 10.18
C ASN A 96 0.26 -6.49 8.92
N PRO A 97 1.27 -6.32 8.04
CA PRO A 97 1.50 -7.19 6.88
C PRO A 97 1.46 -8.70 7.16
N ASP A 98 1.80 -9.11 8.39
CA ASP A 98 1.82 -10.51 8.79
C ASP A 98 0.46 -11.07 9.23
N ASP A 99 -0.53 -10.21 9.42
CA ASP A 99 -1.88 -10.62 9.77
C ASP A 99 -2.56 -11.39 8.63
N ALA A 100 -3.52 -12.25 8.98
CA ALA A 100 -4.22 -13.08 8.01
C ALA A 100 -4.94 -12.28 6.91
N LYS A 101 -5.52 -11.11 7.27
CA LYS A 101 -6.31 -10.30 6.33
C LYS A 101 -5.44 -9.60 5.27
N PRO A 102 -4.37 -8.86 5.61
CA PRO A 102 -3.41 -8.36 4.62
C PRO A 102 -2.77 -9.47 3.79
N ARG A 103 -2.37 -10.60 4.40
CA ARG A 103 -1.85 -11.75 3.63
C ARG A 103 -2.85 -12.27 2.59
N ALA A 104 -4.15 -12.23 2.87
CA ALA A 104 -5.19 -12.56 1.89
C ALA A 104 -5.24 -11.56 0.72
N VAL A 105 -5.04 -10.26 0.96
CA VAL A 105 -4.93 -9.23 -0.09
C VAL A 105 -3.73 -9.51 -1.00
N LEU A 106 -2.56 -9.78 -0.42
CA LEU A 106 -1.35 -10.11 -1.19
C LEU A 106 -1.53 -11.39 -2.02
N LYS A 107 -2.15 -12.41 -1.42
CA LYS A 107 -2.48 -13.66 -2.13
C LYS A 107 -3.42 -13.40 -3.32
N LEU A 108 -4.41 -12.54 -3.16
CA LEU A 108 -5.34 -12.19 -4.24
C LEU A 108 -4.63 -11.47 -5.39
N ALA A 109 -3.70 -10.56 -5.09
CA ALA A 109 -2.91 -9.88 -6.12
C ALA A 109 -2.01 -10.88 -6.90
N ARG A 110 -1.38 -11.82 -6.19
CA ARG A 110 -0.53 -12.87 -6.78
C ARG A 110 -1.27 -13.76 -7.78
N GLN A 111 -2.56 -13.99 -7.59
CA GLN A 111 -3.38 -14.84 -8.47
C GLN A 111 -3.55 -14.28 -9.89
N LEU A 112 -3.18 -13.03 -10.14
CA LEU A 112 -3.29 -12.42 -11.48
C LEU A 112 -2.16 -12.79 -12.43
N ILE A 113 -1.03 -13.23 -11.89
CA ILE A 113 0.17 -13.60 -12.67
C ILE A 113 0.44 -15.11 -12.63
N SER A 114 -0.46 -15.90 -12.04
CA SER A 114 -0.37 -17.36 -11.90
C SER A 114 -1.28 -18.09 -12.86
#